data_AF-A0A9E3UT68-F1
#
_entry.id   AF-A0A9E3UT68-F1
#
_cell.length_a   1.000
_cell.length_b   1.000
_cell.length_c   1.000
_cell.angle_alpha   90.00
_cell.angle_beta   90.00
_cell.angle_gamma   90.00
#
_symmetry.space_group_name_H-M   'P 1'
#
loop_
_entity.id
_entity.type
_entity.pdbx_description
1 polymer ?
#
loop_
_entity_poly.entity_id
_entity_poly.type
_entity_poly.pdbx_seq_one_letter_code
_entity_poly.pdbx_strand_id
1 'polypeptide(L)' 'MVSPKTDAWFEYVGRTALVLKGPFTGQRYCFTRPGARLLVDARDQHALMAVPVLKPVLG' A
#
# COMPACT_ATOMS: atom_id res chain seq x y z
N MET A 1 15.10 12.96 -16.43
CA MET A 1 14.19 11.84 -16.73
C MET A 1 13.50 11.45 -15.43
N VAL A 2 12.23 11.80 -15.26
CA VAL A 2 11.43 11.28 -14.13
C VAL A 2 10.84 9.98 -14.65
N SER A 3 11.38 8.84 -14.20
CA SER A 3 10.81 7.53 -14.50
C SER A 3 9.34 7.54 -14.07
N PRO A 4 8.39 7.00 -14.87
CA PRO A 4 7.05 6.73 -14.37
C PRO A 4 7.21 5.68 -13.27
N LYS A 5 7.25 6.14 -12.03
CA LYS A 5 7.27 5.28 -10.86
C LYS A 5 5.82 4.86 -10.69
N THR A 6 5.42 3.79 -11.38
CA THR A 6 4.02 3.39 -11.48
C THR A 6 3.53 2.99 -10.10
N ASP A 7 2.51 3.68 -9.63
CA ASP A 7 1.81 3.33 -8.39
C ASP A 7 1.29 1.88 -8.47
N ALA A 8 1.21 1.20 -7.33
CA ALA A 8 0.81 -0.21 -7.28
C ALA A 8 -0.36 -0.38 -6.34
N TRP A 9 -1.28 -1.28 -6.70
CA TRP A 9 -2.39 -1.63 -5.85
C TRP A 9 -1.94 -2.63 -4.79
N PHE A 10 -2.38 -2.40 -3.57
CA PHE A 10 -2.23 -3.33 -2.47
C PHE A 10 -3.60 -3.73 -1.95
N GLU A 11 -3.78 -5.02 -1.68
CA GLU A 11 -4.93 -5.58 -0.97
C GLU A 11 -4.54 -5.90 0.47
N TYR A 12 -5.38 -5.49 1.42
CA TYR A 12 -5.24 -5.86 2.81
C TYR A 12 -5.93 -7.19 3.10
N VAL A 13 -5.17 -8.17 3.60
CA VAL A 13 -5.62 -9.54 3.87
C VAL A 13 -5.64 -9.88 5.37
N GLY A 14 -5.56 -8.87 6.23
CA GLY A 14 -5.70 -9.07 7.69
C GLY A 14 -7.16 -9.24 8.12
N ARG A 15 -7.42 -9.10 9.42
CA ARG A 15 -8.74 -9.40 10.03
C ARG A 15 -9.56 -8.16 10.40
N THR A 16 -8.94 -6.99 10.48
CA THR A 16 -9.55 -5.75 11.02
C THR A 16 -9.36 -4.58 10.05
N ALA A 17 -9.42 -3.34 10.52
CA ALA A 17 -8.85 -2.22 9.79
C ALA A 17 -7.32 -2.16 9.99
N LEU A 18 -6.62 -1.55 9.04
CA LEU A 18 -5.19 -1.24 9.12
C LEU A 18 -4.94 0.19 8.63
N VAL A 19 -4.19 0.95 9.41
CA VAL A 19 -3.75 2.29 9.05
C VAL A 19 -2.23 2.34 9.13
N LEU A 20 -1.60 2.80 8.06
CA LEU A 20 -0.15 2.96 7.98
C LEU A 20 0.19 4.35 7.46
N LYS A 21 1.40 4.80 7.80
CA LYS A 21 2.00 5.99 7.21
C LYS A 21 3.14 5.54 6.29
N GLY A 22 3.12 6.00 5.05
CA GLY A 22 4.20 5.84 4.09
C GLY A 22 5.48 6.47 4.63
N PRO A 23 6.60 5.74 4.75
CA PRO A 23 7.81 6.27 5.34
C PRO A 23 8.52 7.30 4.46
N PHE A 24 8.29 7.29 3.14
CA PHE A 24 8.93 8.22 2.20
C PHE A 24 8.07 9.44 1.92
N THR A 25 6.79 9.24 1.66
CA THR A 25 5.88 10.35 1.31
C THR A 25 5.19 10.96 2.52
N GLY A 26 5.11 10.23 3.64
CA GLY A 26 4.28 10.57 4.79
C GLY A 26 2.78 10.35 4.56
N GLN A 27 2.37 9.82 3.41
CA GLN A 27 0.97 9.58 3.07
C GLN A 27 0.34 8.56 4.02
N ARG A 28 -0.92 8.78 4.40
CA ARG A 28 -1.66 7.85 5.26
C ARG A 28 -2.47 6.90 4.39
N TYR A 29 -2.19 5.60 4.50
CA TYR A 29 -2.92 4.52 3.84
C TYR A 29 -3.88 3.86 4.84
N CYS A 30 -5.18 3.88 4.54
CA CYS A 30 -6.24 3.42 5.44
C CYS A 30 -7.03 2.27 4.81
N PHE A 31 -6.67 1.02 5.12
CA PHE A 31 -7.43 -0.17 4.74
C PHE A 31 -8.54 -0.41 5.75
N THR A 32 -9.79 -0.12 5.38
CA THR A 32 -10.93 -0.11 6.31
C THR A 32 -11.46 -1.50 6.67
N ARG A 33 -11.16 -2.52 5.86
CA ARG A 33 -11.66 -3.89 6.02
C ARG A 33 -10.77 -4.91 5.30
N PRO A 34 -10.86 -6.22 5.64
CA PRO A 34 -10.29 -7.29 4.82
C PRO A 34 -10.76 -7.20 3.36
N GLY A 35 -9.85 -7.37 2.42
CA GLY A 35 -10.06 -7.21 0.98
C GLY A 35 -10.07 -5.76 0.49
N ALA A 36 -9.89 -4.76 1.37
CA ALA A 36 -9.76 -3.37 0.92
C ALA A 36 -8.51 -3.20 0.06
N ARG A 37 -8.64 -2.45 -1.03
CA ARG A 37 -7.56 -2.17 -1.97
C ARG A 37 -7.24 -0.68 -2.01
N LEU A 38 -5.97 -0.34 -2.02
CA LEU A 38 -5.50 1.04 -2.14
C LEU A 38 -4.35 1.13 -3.14
N LEU A 39 -4.33 2.24 -3.89
CA LEU A 39 -3.21 2.62 -4.72
C LEU A 39 -2.11 3.24 -3.82
N VAL A 40 -0.89 2.73 -3.96
CA VAL A 40 0.26 3.11 -3.13
C VAL A 40 1.32 3.79 -3.99
N ASP A 41 1.81 4.95 -3.53
CA ASP A 41 2.89 5.68 -4.20
C ASP A 41 4.11 4.79 -4.34
N ALA A 42 4.71 4.80 -5.52
CA ALA A 42 5.84 3.92 -5.82
C ALA A 42 7.09 4.12 -4.95
N ARG A 43 7.18 5.22 -4.21
CA ARG A 43 8.23 5.43 -3.18
C ARG A 43 7.97 4.62 -1.92
N ASP A 44 6.71 4.42 -1.53
CA ASP A 44 6.35 3.68 -0.30
C ASP A 44 6.16 2.17 -0.54
N GLN A 45 6.01 1.73 -1.78
CA GLN A 45 5.74 0.32 -2.15
C GLN A 45 6.64 -0.69 -1.43
N HIS A 46 7.96 -0.47 -1.44
CA HIS A 46 8.90 -1.43 -0.84
C HIS A 46 8.69 -1.58 0.68
N ALA A 47 8.31 -0.49 1.36
CA ALA A 47 7.97 -0.56 2.78
C ALA A 47 6.63 -1.30 3.01
N LEU A 48 5.64 -1.09 2.15
CA LEU A 48 4.35 -1.78 2.26
C LEU A 48 4.44 -3.26 1.89
N MET A 49 5.38 -3.66 1.01
CA MET A 49 5.68 -5.07 0.74
C MET A 49 6.22 -5.83 1.96
N ALA A 50 6.85 -5.13 2.90
CA ALA A 50 7.34 -5.73 4.14
C ALA A 50 6.24 -5.95 5.18
N VAL A 51 5.01 -5.45 4.95
CA VAL A 51 3.88 -5.63 5.85
C VAL A 51 3.20 -6.98 5.55
N PRO A 52 3.21 -7.96 6.47
CA PRO A 52 2.78 -9.33 6.16
C PRO A 52 1.32 -9.49 5.73
N VAL A 53 0.48 -8.52 6.12
CA VAL A 53 -0.96 -8.50 5.84
C VAL A 53 -1.34 -7.65 4.62
N LEU A 54 -0.35 -7.20 3.85
CA LEU A 54 -0.55 -6.51 2.59
C LEU A 54 -0.03 -7.37 1.44
N LYS A 55 -0.79 -7.44 0.35
CA LYS A 55 -0.40 -8.12 -0.87
C LYS A 55 -0.46 -7.17 -2.05
N PRO A 56 0.59 -7.07 -2.88
CA PRO A 56 0.48 -6.38 -4.15
C PRO A 56 -0.51 -7.12 -5.05
N VAL A 57 -1.37 -6.38 -5.73
CA VAL A 57 -2.35 -6.92 -6.69
C VAL A 57 -2.30 -6.12 -7.98
N LEU A 58 -2.71 -6.76 -9.08
CA LEU A 58 -2.98 -6.03 -10.32
C LEU A 58 -4.27 -5.22 -10.13
N GLY A 59 -4.25 -3.97 -10.58
CA GLY A 59 -5.38 -3.03 -10.50
C GLY A 59 -6.55 -3.43 -11.38
#